data_AF-A0A7J2ZKZ9-F1
#
_entry.id   AF-A0A7J2ZKZ9-F1
#
_cell.length_a   1.000
_cell.length_b   1.000
_cell.length_c   1.000
_cell.angle_alpha   90.00
_cell.angle_beta   90.00
_cell.angle_gamma   90.00
#
_symmetry.space_group_name_H-M   'P 1'
#
loop_
_entity.id
_entity.type
_entity.pdbx_description
1 polymer ?
#
loop_
_entity_poly.entity_id
_entity_poly.type
_entity_poly.pdbx_seq_one_letter_code
_entity_poly.pdbx_strand_id
1 'polypeptide(L)'
;MVKLAQSTVKYLIEAEFSTDGVVERPDIIGAIFGQTEGLLGTELDLRELQRTGRIGRIDVEVNSENGKSSGKIIIPSSLDASETALIAAALETIERIGPCSSKIRVTSVTDVRSKKREFIANRAKDILQTLIETQLPSAATLSEQIREAIRTSQAKEYCGLLCGPDIPEANEIIIVEGRADVLNLLKNGIRNVIATDGIKIPKPLLDLCAEKETTLFVDGDRGGELIIKEFTQVADIDYIARAPEGKEVEELTKKEIFKALRDRVLVEQYKPKSEEKSS
;
A
#
# COMPACT_ATOMS: atom_id res chain seq x y z
N MET A 1 -22.36 -15.18 14.08
CA MET A 1 -21.75 -16.16 13.15
C MET A 1 -22.63 -17.40 13.12
N VAL A 2 -23.44 -17.55 12.07
CA VAL A 2 -24.28 -18.75 11.89
C VAL A 2 -23.38 -19.89 11.47
N LYS A 3 -23.35 -20.94 12.30
CA LYS A 3 -22.60 -22.17 12.08
C LYS A 3 -23.33 -22.94 10.98
N LEU A 4 -22.95 -22.71 9.72
CA LEU A 4 -23.43 -23.50 8.58
C LEU A 4 -22.99 -24.96 8.79
N ALA A 5 -23.92 -25.79 9.25
CA ALA A 5 -23.77 -27.23 9.22
C ALA A 5 -23.48 -27.65 7.77
N GLN A 6 -22.57 -28.61 7.63
CA GLN A 6 -22.16 -29.20 6.35
C GLN A 6 -23.39 -29.64 5.54
N SER A 7 -23.79 -28.85 4.56
CA SER A 7 -24.67 -29.30 3.49
C SER A 7 -24.20 -28.68 2.18
N THR A 8 -24.29 -29.47 1.12
CA THR A 8 -23.94 -29.16 -0.27
C THR A 8 -24.93 -28.18 -0.88
N VAL A 9 -25.21 -27.07 -0.18
CA VAL A 9 -26.12 -26.01 -0.66
C VAL A 9 -25.59 -25.50 -2.00
N LYS A 10 -26.44 -25.63 -3.03
CA LYS A 10 -26.20 -25.13 -4.38
C LYS A 10 -26.95 -23.82 -4.60
N TYR A 11 -28.17 -23.73 -4.10
CA TYR A 11 -29.04 -22.58 -4.27
C TYR A 11 -29.60 -22.10 -2.93
N LEU A 12 -29.89 -20.82 -2.84
CA LEU A 12 -30.60 -20.20 -1.73
C LEU A 12 -31.85 -19.53 -2.28
N ILE A 13 -33.02 -19.96 -1.81
CA ILE A 13 -34.28 -19.29 -2.11
C ILE A 13 -34.52 -18.28 -0.99
N GLU A 14 -34.71 -17.02 -1.36
CA GLU A 14 -35.12 -15.94 -0.47
C GLU A 14 -36.51 -15.48 -0.88
N ALA A 15 -37.42 -15.40 0.09
CA ALA A 15 -38.77 -14.89 -0.11
C ALA A 15 -39.16 -13.95 1.03
N GLU A 16 -40.01 -12.99 0.72
CA GLU A 16 -40.61 -12.07 1.68
C GLU A 16 -42.09 -12.39 1.83
N PHE A 17 -42.61 -12.29 3.04
CA PHE A 17 -44.02 -12.48 3.32
C PHE A 17 -44.62 -11.30 4.07
N SER A 18 -45.93 -11.11 3.91
CA SER A 18 -46.73 -10.15 4.65
C SER A 18 -48.08 -10.76 5.02
N THR A 19 -48.56 -10.49 6.24
CA THR A 19 -49.83 -11.01 6.78
C THR A 19 -50.62 -9.90 7.45
N ASP A 20 -51.95 -9.97 7.36
CA ASP A 20 -52.88 -9.03 8.02
C ASP A 20 -53.15 -9.38 9.50
N GLY A 21 -52.26 -10.16 10.12
CA GLY A 21 -52.36 -10.57 11.52
C GLY A 21 -51.02 -10.95 12.12
N VAL A 22 -51.01 -11.13 13.45
CA VAL A 22 -49.83 -11.61 14.18
C VAL A 22 -49.68 -13.11 13.97
N VAL A 23 -48.54 -13.52 13.44
CA VAL A 23 -48.20 -14.94 13.19
C VAL A 23 -46.83 -15.24 13.78
N GLU A 24 -46.62 -16.47 14.20
CA GLU A 24 -45.33 -16.91 14.72
C GLU A 24 -44.59 -17.80 13.72
N ARG A 25 -43.31 -18.06 14.01
CA ARG A 25 -42.48 -18.96 13.19
C ARG A 25 -43.12 -20.33 12.93
N PRO A 26 -43.75 -21.02 13.91
CA PRO A 26 -44.40 -22.31 13.66
C PRO A 26 -45.54 -22.23 12.64
N ASP A 27 -46.31 -21.13 12.62
CA ASP A 27 -47.43 -20.94 11.67
C ASP A 27 -46.93 -20.86 10.23
N ILE A 28 -45.82 -20.14 10.02
CA ILE A 28 -45.20 -19.95 8.71
C ILE A 28 -44.62 -21.27 8.20
N ILE A 29 -43.89 -22.00 9.06
CA ILE A 29 -43.37 -23.32 8.72
C ILE A 29 -44.50 -24.31 8.42
N GLY A 30 -45.58 -24.27 9.22
CA GLY A 30 -46.76 -25.09 9.02
C GLY A 30 -47.44 -24.80 7.69
N ALA A 31 -47.58 -23.52 7.32
CA ALA A 31 -48.15 -23.10 6.05
C ALA A 31 -47.29 -23.54 4.86
N ILE A 32 -45.96 -23.38 4.94
CA ILE A 32 -45.03 -23.81 3.90
C ILE A 32 -45.17 -25.31 3.65
N PHE A 33 -45.07 -26.15 4.68
CA PHE A 33 -45.19 -27.58 4.47
C PHE A 33 -46.61 -28.00 4.06
N GLY A 34 -47.64 -27.45 4.69
CA GLY A 34 -49.02 -27.90 4.46
C GLY A 34 -49.59 -27.50 3.11
N GLN A 35 -49.34 -26.26 2.65
CA GLN A 35 -49.93 -25.77 1.39
C GLN A 35 -49.08 -26.10 0.16
N THR A 36 -47.83 -26.50 0.33
CA THR A 36 -46.99 -26.98 -0.80
C THR A 36 -47.04 -28.50 -0.97
N GLU A 37 -47.52 -29.24 0.03
CA GLU A 37 -47.70 -30.69 -0.02
C GLU A 37 -48.69 -31.09 -1.14
N GLY A 38 -48.29 -32.06 -1.96
CA GLY A 38 -49.10 -32.59 -3.06
C GLY A 38 -49.12 -31.75 -4.35
N LEU A 39 -48.58 -30.52 -4.37
CA LEU A 39 -48.56 -29.67 -5.57
C LEU A 39 -47.53 -30.09 -6.62
N LEU A 40 -46.36 -30.56 -6.17
CA LEU A 40 -45.19 -30.81 -7.03
C LEU A 40 -44.85 -32.31 -7.18
N GLY A 41 -45.72 -33.19 -6.67
CA GLY A 41 -45.48 -34.63 -6.59
C GLY A 41 -44.61 -35.03 -5.39
N THR A 42 -44.50 -36.34 -5.14
CA THR A 42 -43.84 -36.89 -3.94
C THR A 42 -42.33 -36.68 -3.92
N GLU A 43 -41.69 -36.54 -5.08
CA GLU A 43 -40.24 -36.33 -5.18
C GLU A 43 -39.80 -34.91 -4.82
N LEU A 44 -40.72 -33.94 -4.90
CA LEU A 44 -40.50 -32.53 -4.60
C LEU A 44 -41.22 -32.08 -3.32
N ASP A 45 -41.67 -33.03 -2.51
CA ASP A 45 -42.27 -32.74 -1.20
C ASP A 45 -41.23 -32.13 -0.24
N LEU A 46 -41.52 -30.96 0.32
CA LEU A 46 -40.58 -30.23 1.17
C LEU A 46 -40.21 -30.98 2.46
N ARG A 47 -41.11 -31.78 3.05
CA ARG A 47 -40.78 -32.58 4.25
C ARG A 47 -39.81 -33.70 3.90
N GLU A 48 -40.07 -34.42 2.80
CA GLU A 48 -39.18 -35.50 2.35
C GLU A 48 -37.83 -34.96 1.89
N LEU A 49 -37.82 -33.84 1.17
CA LEU A 49 -36.59 -33.17 0.75
C LEU A 49 -35.77 -32.69 1.95
N GLN A 50 -36.40 -32.20 3.02
CA GLN A 50 -35.70 -31.83 4.25
C GLN A 50 -35.17 -33.06 5.00
N ARG A 51 -35.94 -34.15 5.07
CA ARG A 51 -35.55 -35.41 5.69
C ARG A 51 -34.36 -36.06 4.99
N THR A 52 -34.34 -36.02 3.66
CA THR A 52 -33.26 -36.53 2.80
C THR A 52 -32.06 -35.58 2.71
N GLY A 53 -32.17 -34.36 3.26
CA GLY A 53 -31.11 -33.36 3.25
C GLY A 53 -30.92 -32.63 1.91
N ARG A 54 -31.83 -32.84 0.94
CA ARG A 54 -31.84 -32.11 -0.35
C ARG A 54 -32.29 -30.65 -0.17
N ILE A 55 -33.14 -30.40 0.84
CA ILE A 55 -33.51 -29.08 1.34
C ILE A 55 -32.96 -28.91 2.76
N GLY A 56 -32.44 -27.72 3.04
CA GLY A 56 -31.91 -27.35 4.34
C GLY A 56 -32.99 -27.04 5.38
N ARG A 57 -32.55 -26.50 6.51
CA ARG A 57 -33.49 -25.92 7.49
C ARG A 57 -34.09 -24.66 6.89
N ILE A 58 -35.41 -24.53 7.01
CA ILE A 58 -36.13 -23.32 6.61
C ILE A 58 -35.96 -22.31 7.75
N ASP A 59 -35.24 -21.24 7.46
CA ASP A 59 -35.04 -20.13 8.37
C ASP A 59 -36.08 -19.05 8.07
N VAL A 60 -36.71 -18.55 9.14
CA VAL A 60 -37.80 -17.60 9.05
C VAL A 60 -37.54 -16.50 10.06
N GLU A 61 -37.48 -15.28 9.57
CA GLU A 61 -37.42 -14.06 10.37
C GLU A 61 -38.80 -13.42 10.35
N VAL A 62 -39.35 -13.10 11.52
CA VAL A 62 -40.68 -12.54 11.68
C VAL A 62 -40.60 -11.25 12.48
N ASN A 63 -41.18 -10.19 11.94
CA ASN A 63 -41.37 -8.93 12.62
C ASN A 63 -42.87 -8.64 12.67
N SER A 64 -43.38 -8.29 13.84
CA SER A 64 -44.80 -8.00 14.05
C SER A 64 -44.95 -6.58 14.57
N GLU A 65 -45.62 -5.73 13.78
CA GLU A 65 -45.88 -4.33 14.11
C GLU A 65 -47.34 -3.98 13.79
N ASN A 66 -47.99 -3.23 14.68
CA ASN A 66 -49.37 -2.74 14.49
C ASN A 66 -50.39 -3.82 14.10
N GLY A 67 -50.24 -5.03 14.65
CA GLY A 67 -51.15 -6.15 14.38
C GLY A 67 -50.97 -6.81 13.00
N LYS A 68 -49.94 -6.44 12.23
CA LYS A 68 -49.52 -7.12 11.00
C LYS A 68 -48.16 -7.77 11.20
N SER A 69 -47.87 -8.82 10.43
CA SER A 69 -46.54 -9.43 10.43
C SER A 69 -45.93 -9.38 9.04
N SER A 70 -44.63 -9.18 9.00
CA SER A 70 -43.82 -9.27 7.79
C SER A 70 -42.50 -9.93 8.11
N GLY A 71 -41.84 -10.47 7.10
CA GLY A 71 -40.62 -11.19 7.36
C GLY A 71 -40.00 -11.83 6.12
N LYS A 72 -38.94 -12.59 6.39
CA LYS A 72 -38.13 -13.25 5.36
C LYS A 72 -38.10 -14.74 5.59
N ILE A 73 -38.18 -15.49 4.51
CA ILE A 73 -38.07 -16.94 4.45
C ILE A 73 -36.83 -17.26 3.64
N ILE A 74 -35.94 -18.07 4.20
CA ILE A 74 -34.69 -18.49 3.59
C ILE A 74 -34.67 -20.02 3.53
N ILE A 75 -34.59 -20.57 2.32
CA ILE A 75 -34.56 -22.02 2.08
C ILE A 75 -33.28 -22.41 1.34
N PRO A 76 -32.33 -23.08 2.01
CA PRO A 76 -31.17 -23.67 1.34
C PRO A 76 -31.58 -24.90 0.53
N SER A 77 -31.08 -25.03 -0.70
CA SER A 77 -31.37 -26.15 -1.60
C SER A 77 -30.09 -26.74 -2.19
N SER A 78 -29.97 -28.06 -2.23
CA SER A 78 -28.94 -28.78 -2.99
C SER A 78 -29.45 -29.35 -4.32
N LEU A 79 -30.69 -29.04 -4.68
CA LEU A 79 -31.37 -29.48 -5.90
C LEU A 79 -30.76 -28.85 -7.15
N ASP A 80 -31.25 -29.25 -8.32
CA ASP A 80 -30.92 -28.53 -9.55
C ASP A 80 -31.69 -27.21 -9.68
N ALA A 81 -31.38 -26.44 -10.74
CA ALA A 81 -31.98 -25.11 -10.93
C ALA A 81 -33.50 -25.20 -11.18
N SER A 82 -33.94 -26.20 -11.93
CA SER A 82 -35.34 -26.38 -12.32
C SER A 82 -36.20 -26.78 -11.12
N GLU A 83 -35.78 -27.80 -10.37
CA GLU A 83 -36.42 -28.25 -9.14
C GLU A 83 -36.47 -27.12 -8.09
N THR A 84 -35.37 -26.38 -7.93
CA THR A 84 -35.31 -25.24 -6.99
C THR A 84 -36.29 -24.13 -7.40
N ALA A 85 -36.38 -23.82 -8.71
CA ALA A 85 -37.30 -22.81 -9.21
C ALA A 85 -38.78 -23.22 -9.02
N LEU A 86 -39.10 -24.50 -9.19
CA LEU A 86 -40.45 -25.03 -8.93
C LEU A 86 -40.84 -24.88 -7.47
N ILE A 87 -39.94 -25.22 -6.55
CA ILE A 87 -40.18 -25.02 -5.11
C ILE A 87 -40.37 -23.54 -4.79
N ALA A 88 -39.52 -22.66 -5.35
CA ALA A 88 -39.65 -21.23 -5.13
C ALA A 88 -41.02 -20.71 -5.62
N ALA A 89 -41.47 -21.12 -6.80
CA ALA A 89 -42.78 -20.76 -7.34
C ALA A 89 -43.94 -21.30 -6.47
N ALA A 90 -43.81 -22.51 -5.92
CA ALA A 90 -44.80 -23.07 -5.00
C ALA A 90 -44.90 -22.30 -3.68
N LEU A 91 -43.86 -21.58 -3.24
CA LEU A 91 -43.97 -20.70 -2.07
C LEU A 91 -44.92 -19.52 -2.32
N GLU A 92 -44.97 -19.01 -3.56
CA GLU A 92 -45.85 -17.88 -3.89
C GLU A 92 -47.34 -18.27 -3.96
N THR A 93 -47.66 -19.57 -4.03
CA THR A 93 -49.06 -20.05 -4.01
C THR A 93 -49.64 -20.11 -2.60
N ILE A 94 -48.86 -19.81 -1.56
CA ILE A 94 -49.32 -19.83 -0.17
C ILE A 94 -50.12 -18.55 0.12
N GLU A 95 -51.44 -18.70 0.23
CA GLU A 95 -52.37 -17.58 0.44
C GLU A 95 -52.71 -17.34 1.91
N ARG A 96 -52.39 -18.29 2.79
CA ARG A 96 -52.71 -18.20 4.23
C ARG A 96 -51.56 -18.67 5.10
N ILE A 97 -51.32 -17.97 6.21
CA ILE A 97 -50.38 -18.36 7.27
C ILE A 97 -51.14 -18.35 8.60
N GLY A 98 -51.22 -19.51 9.25
CA GLY A 98 -52.07 -19.68 10.43
C GLY A 98 -53.54 -19.31 10.10
N PRO A 99 -54.21 -18.48 10.91
CA PRO A 99 -55.56 -18.02 10.61
C PRO A 99 -55.62 -16.90 9.56
N CYS A 100 -54.50 -16.24 9.25
CA CYS A 100 -54.44 -14.98 8.52
C CYS A 100 -54.21 -15.17 7.02
N SER A 101 -54.72 -14.24 6.22
CA SER A 101 -54.33 -14.11 4.81
C SER A 101 -52.89 -13.61 4.70
N SER A 102 -52.16 -14.15 3.73
CA SER A 102 -50.76 -13.84 3.50
C SER A 102 -50.46 -13.63 2.03
N LYS A 103 -49.41 -12.85 1.76
CA LYS A 103 -48.80 -12.76 0.44
C LYS A 103 -47.32 -13.04 0.54
N ILE A 104 -46.85 -14.04 -0.21
CA ILE A 104 -45.43 -14.40 -0.31
C ILE A 104 -44.92 -13.99 -1.69
N ARG A 105 -43.72 -13.42 -1.74
CA ARG A 105 -43.01 -13.08 -2.98
C ARG A 105 -41.57 -13.58 -2.89
N VAL A 106 -41.14 -14.38 -3.85
CA VAL A 106 -39.74 -14.78 -3.98
C VAL A 106 -38.93 -13.56 -4.43
N THR A 107 -37.96 -13.16 -3.61
CA THR A 107 -37.08 -12.04 -3.90
C THR A 107 -35.88 -12.47 -4.71
N SER A 108 -35.30 -13.65 -4.42
CA SER A 108 -34.17 -14.16 -5.18
C SER A 108 -34.05 -15.69 -5.12
N VAL A 109 -33.52 -16.28 -6.19
CA VAL A 109 -32.99 -17.66 -6.19
C VAL A 109 -31.52 -17.57 -6.58
N THR A 110 -30.63 -17.66 -5.60
CA THR A 110 -29.20 -17.37 -5.79
C THR A 110 -28.39 -18.65 -5.80
N ASP A 111 -27.57 -18.87 -6.85
CA ASP A 111 -26.51 -19.87 -6.83
C ASP A 111 -25.37 -19.41 -5.89
N VAL A 112 -25.25 -20.09 -4.76
CA VAL A 112 -24.24 -19.75 -3.74
C VAL A 112 -22.82 -19.98 -4.24
N ARG A 113 -22.61 -20.86 -5.24
CA ARG A 113 -21.30 -21.10 -5.85
C ARG A 113 -20.90 -19.92 -6.72
N SER A 114 -21.84 -19.35 -7.46
CA SER A 114 -21.58 -18.19 -8.30
C SER A 114 -21.23 -16.96 -7.46
N LYS A 115 -21.96 -16.68 -6.36
CA LYS A 115 -21.56 -15.64 -5.40
C LYS A 115 -20.22 -15.91 -4.72
N LYS A 116 -19.93 -17.15 -4.31
CA LYS A 116 -18.62 -17.50 -3.74
C LYS A 116 -17.49 -17.32 -4.75
N ARG A 117 -17.69 -17.69 -6.01
CA ARG A 117 -16.71 -17.48 -7.09
C ARG A 117 -16.44 -16.00 -7.33
N GLU A 118 -17.48 -15.18 -7.36
CA GLU A 118 -17.35 -13.72 -7.47
C GLU A 118 -16.60 -13.13 -6.27
N PHE A 119 -16.95 -13.53 -5.05
CA PHE A 119 -16.23 -13.15 -3.84
C PHE A 119 -14.76 -13.56 -3.89
N ILE A 120 -14.45 -14.79 -4.30
CA ILE A 120 -13.08 -15.28 -4.44
C ILE A 120 -12.32 -14.44 -5.48
N ALA A 121 -12.94 -14.13 -6.62
CA ALA A 121 -12.31 -13.32 -7.66
C ALA A 121 -12.00 -11.90 -7.17
N ASN A 122 -12.96 -11.24 -6.52
CA ASN A 122 -12.76 -9.90 -5.95
C ASN A 122 -11.71 -9.93 -4.84
N ARG A 123 -11.79 -10.91 -3.92
CA ARG A 123 -10.82 -11.04 -2.84
C ARG A 123 -9.42 -11.35 -3.35
N ALA A 124 -9.30 -12.14 -4.41
CA ALA A 124 -8.02 -12.40 -5.07
C ALA A 124 -7.43 -11.12 -5.70
N LYS A 125 -8.26 -10.26 -6.30
CA LYS A 125 -7.83 -8.94 -6.79
C LYS A 125 -7.33 -8.06 -5.65
N ASP A 126 -8.07 -7.97 -4.55
CA ASP A 126 -7.65 -7.17 -3.39
C ASP A 126 -6.33 -7.68 -2.79
N ILE A 127 -6.19 -9.00 -2.64
CA ILE A 127 -4.96 -9.63 -2.15
C ILE A 127 -3.82 -9.34 -3.11
N LEU A 128 -4.05 -9.43 -4.43
CA LEU A 128 -3.04 -9.14 -5.44
C LEU A 128 -2.65 -7.65 -5.43
N GLN A 129 -3.60 -6.74 -5.31
CA GLN A 129 -3.34 -5.31 -5.15
C GLN A 129 -2.53 -5.04 -3.89
N THR A 130 -2.93 -5.61 -2.75
CA THR A 130 -2.17 -5.52 -1.51
C THR A 130 -0.78 -6.11 -1.68
N LEU A 131 -0.63 -7.26 -2.37
CA LEU A 131 0.68 -7.86 -2.64
C LEU A 131 1.52 -7.00 -3.57
N ILE A 132 0.95 -6.33 -4.57
CA ILE A 132 1.67 -5.41 -5.46
C ILE A 132 2.06 -4.14 -4.71
N GLU A 133 1.15 -3.57 -3.92
CA GLU A 133 1.39 -2.42 -3.03
C GLU A 133 2.42 -2.75 -1.95
N THR A 134 2.42 -3.99 -1.46
CA THR A 134 3.40 -4.50 -0.47
C THR A 134 4.71 -4.95 -1.14
N GLN A 135 4.70 -5.36 -2.41
CA GLN A 135 5.88 -5.70 -3.22
C GLN A 135 6.51 -4.48 -3.92
N LEU A 136 5.84 -3.33 -3.92
CA LEU A 136 6.41 -2.00 -4.15
C LEU A 136 6.54 -1.30 -2.80
N PRO A 137 7.44 -1.80 -1.93
CA PRO A 137 8.83 -1.38 -1.99
C PRO A 137 9.75 -2.60 -2.11
N SER A 138 10.69 -2.58 -3.05
CA SER A 138 11.76 -3.58 -3.05
C SER A 138 12.42 -3.58 -1.66
N ALA A 139 12.74 -4.76 -1.10
CA ALA A 139 13.45 -4.86 0.19
C ALA A 139 14.76 -4.03 0.26
N ALA A 140 15.26 -3.59 -0.91
CA ALA A 140 16.30 -2.57 -1.02
C ALA A 140 15.87 -1.22 -0.41
N THR A 141 14.65 -0.74 -0.69
CA THR A 141 14.14 0.57 -0.25
C THR A 141 13.72 0.68 1.21
N LEU A 142 13.24 -0.36 1.90
CA LEU A 142 12.99 -0.25 3.36
C LEU A 142 14.31 -0.15 4.14
N SER A 143 15.31 -0.94 3.74
CA SER A 143 16.68 -0.79 4.25
C SER A 143 17.27 0.56 3.86
N GLU A 144 16.94 1.08 2.69
CA GLU A 144 17.37 2.41 2.24
C GLU A 144 16.67 3.54 2.96
N GLN A 145 15.37 3.43 3.28
CA GLN A 145 14.59 4.40 4.03
C GLN A 145 14.93 4.40 5.51
N ILE A 146 15.23 3.24 6.11
CA ILE A 146 15.77 3.16 7.47
C ILE A 146 17.20 3.72 7.49
N ARG A 147 18.02 3.41 6.47
CA ARG A 147 19.34 4.04 6.32
C ARG A 147 19.23 5.53 6.05
N GLU A 148 18.28 6.00 5.26
CA GLU A 148 18.03 7.41 4.98
C GLU A 148 17.52 8.10 6.24
N ALA A 149 16.55 7.56 6.97
CA ALA A 149 16.13 8.11 8.26
C ALA A 149 17.28 8.22 9.28
N ILE A 150 18.25 7.28 9.27
CA ILE A 150 19.48 7.34 10.08
C ILE A 150 20.53 8.29 9.46
N ARG A 151 20.56 8.49 8.14
CA ARG A 151 21.53 9.34 7.41
C ARG A 151 21.11 10.81 7.35
N THR A 152 19.81 11.11 7.20
CA THR A 152 19.24 12.46 7.33
C THR A 152 19.38 12.97 8.77
N SER A 153 19.46 12.07 9.75
CA SER A 153 19.81 12.37 11.15
C SER A 153 21.31 12.69 11.36
N GLN A 154 22.17 12.54 10.36
CA GLN A 154 23.62 12.80 10.49
C GLN A 154 24.04 14.23 10.10
N ALA A 155 23.24 14.95 9.31
CA ALA A 155 23.55 16.32 8.98
C ALA A 155 23.45 17.20 10.23
N LYS A 156 24.52 17.92 10.54
CA LYS A 156 24.59 18.91 11.62
C LYS A 156 24.79 20.29 11.03
N GLU A 157 24.73 21.28 11.89
CA GLU A 157 25.03 22.66 11.55
C GLU A 157 26.29 23.07 12.31
N TYR A 158 27.29 23.57 11.59
CA TYR A 158 28.51 24.13 12.15
C TYR A 158 28.54 25.62 11.84
N CYS A 159 28.32 26.46 12.86
CA CYS A 159 28.34 27.92 12.73
C CYS A 159 27.45 28.47 11.58
N GLY A 160 26.28 27.86 11.36
CA GLY A 160 25.34 28.25 10.29
C GLY A 160 25.50 27.49 8.98
N LEU A 161 26.55 26.66 8.84
CA LEU A 161 26.82 25.87 7.64
C LEU A 161 26.34 24.44 7.82
N LEU A 162 25.69 23.89 6.78
CA LEU A 162 25.32 22.48 6.76
C LEU A 162 26.58 21.63 6.66
N CYS A 163 26.74 20.69 7.58
CA CYS A 163 27.95 19.89 7.66
C CYS A 163 27.65 18.45 8.07
N GLY A 164 28.61 17.57 7.82
CA GLY A 164 28.63 16.23 8.34
C GLY A 164 28.95 16.19 9.83
N PRO A 165 28.60 15.10 10.53
CA PRO A 165 28.63 15.04 11.98
C PRO A 165 30.05 15.03 12.56
N ASP A 166 31.04 14.67 11.74
CA ASP A 166 32.42 14.41 12.17
C ASP A 166 33.33 15.63 11.94
N ILE A 167 32.83 16.74 11.37
CA ILE A 167 33.60 17.97 11.11
C ILE A 167 34.38 18.49 12.33
N PRO A 168 33.83 18.52 13.57
CA PRO A 168 34.59 19.00 14.72
C PRO A 168 35.83 18.16 15.02
N GLU A 169 35.75 16.84 14.88
CA GLU A 169 36.77 15.87 15.29
C GLU A 169 37.69 15.40 14.15
N ALA A 170 37.28 15.58 12.89
CA ALA A 170 38.04 15.13 11.73
C ALA A 170 39.33 15.95 11.54
N ASN A 171 40.43 15.28 11.18
CA ASN A 171 41.71 15.93 10.82
C ASN A 171 41.75 16.37 9.36
N GLU A 172 40.93 15.74 8.50
CA GLU A 172 40.72 16.13 7.11
C GLU A 172 39.26 16.51 6.88
N ILE A 173 39.01 17.51 6.04
CA ILE A 173 37.66 17.97 5.70
C ILE A 173 37.49 18.13 4.20
N ILE A 174 36.26 17.89 3.72
CA ILE A 174 35.86 18.08 2.34
C ILE A 174 34.91 19.28 2.27
N ILE A 175 35.24 20.23 1.41
CA ILE A 175 34.48 21.47 1.24
C ILE A 175 33.72 21.38 -0.09
N VAL A 176 32.43 21.68 -0.07
CA VAL A 176 31.54 21.69 -1.23
C VAL A 176 30.74 22.99 -1.29
N GLU A 177 30.22 23.34 -2.48
CA GLU A 177 29.45 24.57 -2.68
C GLU A 177 28.09 24.50 -1.99
N GLY A 178 27.35 23.42 -2.23
CA GLY A 178 25.93 23.33 -1.94
C GLY A 178 25.55 22.40 -0.79
N ARG A 179 24.36 22.65 -0.25
CA ARG A 179 23.71 21.76 0.73
C ARG A 179 23.39 20.39 0.13
N ALA A 180 23.02 20.35 -1.16
CA ALA A 180 22.70 19.11 -1.85
C ALA A 180 23.94 18.21 -2.00
N ASP A 181 25.11 18.79 -2.23
CA ASP A 181 26.39 18.08 -2.27
C ASP A 181 26.71 17.42 -0.93
N VAL A 182 26.54 18.15 0.18
CA VAL A 182 26.69 17.62 1.54
C VAL A 182 25.79 16.41 1.75
N LEU A 183 24.52 16.51 1.36
CA LEU A 183 23.57 15.42 1.50
C LEU A 183 23.95 14.21 0.63
N ASN A 184 24.42 14.43 -0.60
CA ASN A 184 24.86 13.34 -1.46
C ASN A 184 26.12 12.66 -0.91
N LEU A 185 27.10 13.43 -0.43
CA LEU A 185 28.33 12.89 0.17
C LEU A 185 28.03 12.12 1.47
N LEU A 186 27.15 12.63 2.33
CA LEU A 186 26.68 11.92 3.52
C LEU A 186 25.93 10.63 3.17
N LYS A 187 25.08 10.65 2.13
CA LYS A 187 24.39 9.44 1.61
C LYS A 187 25.37 8.36 1.20
N ASN A 188 26.53 8.75 0.69
CA ASN A 188 27.59 7.87 0.22
C ASN A 188 28.64 7.50 1.29
N GLY A 189 28.49 8.01 2.52
CA GLY A 189 29.30 7.63 3.69
C GLY A 189 30.47 8.56 4.01
N ILE A 190 30.53 9.74 3.38
CA ILE A 190 31.53 10.78 3.65
C ILE A 190 30.94 11.73 4.71
N ARG A 191 31.53 11.71 5.92
CA ARG A 191 30.95 12.36 7.12
C ARG A 191 31.70 13.61 7.59
N ASN A 192 32.84 13.89 6.99
CA ASN A 192 33.70 15.05 7.22
C ASN A 192 33.54 16.11 6.11
N VAL A 193 32.30 16.36 5.69
CA VAL A 193 31.97 17.30 4.60
C VAL A 193 31.31 18.57 5.16
N ILE A 194 31.57 19.74 4.58
CA ILE A 194 30.93 21.01 4.93
C ILE A 194 30.57 21.84 3.69
N ALA A 195 29.36 22.40 3.66
CA ALA A 195 28.91 23.31 2.60
C ALA A 195 29.36 24.74 2.87
N THR A 196 29.56 25.51 1.80
CA THR A 196 29.92 26.93 1.88
C THR A 196 28.70 27.84 1.70
N ASP A 197 27.58 27.29 1.21
CA ASP A 197 26.30 27.96 0.96
C ASP A 197 26.46 29.22 0.10
N GLY A 198 27.33 29.13 -0.92
CA GLY A 198 27.62 30.16 -1.91
C GLY A 198 29.02 30.77 -1.82
N ILE A 199 29.17 31.95 -2.46
CA ILE A 199 30.47 32.58 -2.82
C ILE A 199 31.17 33.24 -1.61
N LYS A 200 30.43 33.67 -0.59
CA LYS A 200 31.04 34.31 0.59
C LYS A 200 31.40 33.29 1.65
N ILE A 201 32.68 32.94 1.69
CA ILE A 201 33.23 32.04 2.70
C ILE A 201 33.15 32.69 4.10
N PRO A 202 32.45 32.09 5.06
CA PRO A 202 32.39 32.62 6.41
C PRO A 202 33.68 32.31 7.18
N LYS A 203 34.06 33.20 8.11
CA LYS A 203 35.30 33.07 8.90
C LYS A 203 35.50 31.70 9.58
N PRO A 204 34.47 31.07 10.19
CA PRO A 204 34.62 29.77 10.81
C PRO A 204 35.11 28.67 9.84
N LEU A 205 34.80 28.78 8.54
CA LEU A 205 35.31 27.84 7.55
C LEU A 205 36.79 28.12 7.22
N LEU A 206 37.20 29.38 7.18
CA LEU A 206 38.61 29.76 6.97
C LEU A 206 39.50 29.26 8.12
N ASP A 207 39.02 29.36 9.36
CA ASP A 207 39.74 28.85 10.52
C ASP A 207 39.92 27.32 10.42
N LEU A 208 38.87 26.60 10.01
CA LEU A 208 38.97 25.17 9.74
C LEU A 208 39.97 24.82 8.63
N CYS A 209 40.03 25.66 7.58
CA CYS A 209 40.99 25.45 6.49
C CYS A 209 42.44 25.61 6.92
N ALA A 210 42.71 26.48 7.91
CA ALA A 210 44.06 26.68 8.44
C ALA A 210 44.49 25.58 9.44
N GLU A 211 43.55 24.89 10.06
CA GLU A 211 43.82 23.88 11.10
C GLU A 211 43.83 22.44 10.57
N LYS A 212 43.21 22.18 9.42
CA LYS A 212 42.89 20.82 8.94
C LYS A 212 43.33 20.63 7.50
N GLU A 213 43.61 19.38 7.13
CA GLU A 213 43.86 19.03 5.72
C GLU A 213 42.55 19.19 4.93
N THR A 214 42.57 19.97 3.86
CA THR A 214 41.36 20.36 3.14
C THR A 214 41.33 19.83 1.71
N THR A 215 40.16 19.33 1.30
CA THR A 215 39.88 19.00 -0.10
C THR A 215 38.70 19.80 -0.57
N LEU A 216 38.90 20.70 -1.55
CA LEU A 216 37.81 21.38 -2.23
C LEU A 216 37.25 20.45 -3.32
N PHE A 217 35.98 20.08 -3.20
CA PHE A 217 35.30 19.21 -4.16
C PHE A 217 34.25 20.01 -4.94
N VAL A 218 34.51 20.22 -6.23
CA VAL A 218 33.67 21.04 -7.11
C VAL A 218 33.08 20.25 -8.28
N ASP A 219 32.09 20.87 -8.91
CA ASP A 219 31.42 20.37 -10.10
C ASP A 219 32.33 20.26 -11.32
N GLY A 220 31.91 19.40 -12.24
CA GLY A 220 32.63 19.05 -13.46
C GLY A 220 32.44 20.05 -14.59
N ASP A 221 31.98 21.26 -14.28
CA ASP A 221 31.55 22.27 -15.24
C ASP A 221 32.47 23.51 -15.20
N ARG A 222 32.04 24.62 -15.82
CA ARG A 222 32.79 25.88 -15.79
C ARG A 222 32.59 26.64 -14.47
N GLY A 223 31.46 26.47 -13.80
CA GLY A 223 31.21 27.04 -12.47
C GLY A 223 32.22 26.54 -11.45
N GLY A 224 32.45 25.23 -11.41
CA GLY A 224 33.44 24.60 -10.53
C GLY A 224 34.87 25.15 -10.71
N GLU A 225 35.26 25.48 -11.95
CA GLU A 225 36.58 26.08 -12.20
C GLU A 225 36.71 27.50 -11.63
N LEU A 226 35.62 28.27 -11.63
CA LEU A 226 35.61 29.60 -11.01
C LEU A 226 35.67 29.49 -9.49
N ILE A 227 34.95 28.54 -8.90
CA ILE A 227 34.94 28.30 -7.46
C ILE A 227 36.34 27.92 -6.97
N ILE A 228 37.05 27.06 -7.69
CA ILE A 228 38.46 26.74 -7.36
C ILE A 228 39.31 28.00 -7.31
N LYS A 229 39.21 28.86 -8.34
CA LYS A 229 40.00 30.10 -8.42
C LYS A 229 39.65 31.07 -7.29
N GLU A 230 38.39 31.15 -6.89
CA GLU A 230 37.95 32.01 -5.82
C GLU A 230 38.40 31.46 -4.45
N PHE A 231 38.14 30.18 -4.17
CA PHE A 231 38.48 29.56 -2.89
C PHE A 231 39.98 29.59 -2.60
N THR A 232 40.79 29.24 -3.59
CA THR A 232 42.26 29.21 -3.44
C THR A 232 42.89 30.58 -3.24
N GLN A 233 42.17 31.68 -3.51
CA GLN A 233 42.65 33.04 -3.22
C GLN A 233 42.41 33.46 -1.76
N VAL A 234 41.43 32.85 -1.09
CA VAL A 234 40.94 33.31 0.22
C VAL A 234 41.08 32.27 1.33
N ALA A 235 41.24 31.00 1.00
CA ALA A 235 41.35 29.88 1.93
C ALA A 235 42.58 29.01 1.60
N ASP A 236 43.16 28.40 2.62
CA ASP A 236 44.24 27.42 2.48
C ASP A 236 43.65 26.07 2.06
N ILE A 237 43.95 25.62 0.83
CA ILE A 237 43.36 24.42 0.24
C ILE A 237 44.48 23.46 -0.17
N ASP A 238 44.53 22.26 0.41
CA ASP A 238 45.58 21.29 0.09
C ASP A 238 45.31 20.55 -1.22
N TYR A 239 44.06 20.11 -1.40
CA TYR A 239 43.65 19.25 -2.51
C TYR A 239 42.42 19.77 -3.25
N ILE A 240 42.36 19.45 -4.54
CA ILE A 240 41.19 19.68 -5.39
C ILE A 240 40.70 18.33 -5.89
N ALA A 241 39.42 18.06 -5.66
CA ALA A 241 38.67 16.99 -6.31
C ALA A 241 37.65 17.61 -7.28
N ARG A 242 37.46 16.98 -8.43
CA ARG A 242 36.51 17.47 -9.45
C ARG A 242 35.59 16.34 -9.87
N ALA A 243 34.30 16.67 -10.01
CA ALA A 243 33.34 15.75 -10.59
C ALA A 243 33.67 15.47 -12.08
N PRO A 244 33.22 14.34 -12.64
CA PRO A 244 33.34 14.07 -14.07
C PRO A 244 32.75 15.21 -14.92
N GLU A 245 33.28 15.40 -16.13
CA GLU A 245 32.88 16.51 -16.99
C GLU A 245 31.37 16.56 -17.23
N GLY A 246 30.77 17.72 -16.96
CA GLY A 246 29.33 17.95 -17.10
C GLY A 246 28.44 17.31 -16.03
N LYS A 247 29.01 16.83 -14.91
CA LYS A 247 28.25 16.36 -13.75
C LYS A 247 28.44 17.26 -12.54
N GLU A 248 27.37 17.38 -11.77
CA GLU A 248 27.34 18.06 -10.49
C GLU A 248 27.60 17.07 -9.34
N VAL A 249 28.18 17.55 -8.24
CA VAL A 249 28.52 16.71 -7.07
C VAL A 249 27.26 16.06 -6.48
N GLU A 250 26.11 16.75 -6.51
CA GLU A 250 24.82 16.20 -6.07
C GLU A 250 24.33 14.98 -6.87
N GLU A 251 24.76 14.82 -8.12
CA GLU A 251 24.32 13.73 -9.01
C GLU A 251 25.28 12.51 -9.01
N LEU A 252 26.43 12.61 -8.33
CA LEU A 252 27.45 11.57 -8.39
C LEU A 252 27.02 10.28 -7.69
N THR A 253 27.31 9.16 -8.34
CA THR A 253 27.18 7.83 -7.71
C THR A 253 28.32 7.60 -6.71
N LYS A 254 28.12 6.66 -5.77
CA LYS A 254 29.17 6.25 -4.81
C LYS A 254 30.52 5.98 -5.49
N LYS A 255 30.51 5.25 -6.61
CA LYS A 255 31.75 4.90 -7.31
C LYS A 255 32.46 6.13 -7.86
N GLU A 256 31.72 7.13 -8.33
CA GLU A 256 32.27 8.36 -8.90
C GLU A 256 32.82 9.27 -7.79
N ILE A 257 32.13 9.42 -6.67
CA ILE A 257 32.61 10.18 -5.49
C ILE A 257 33.96 9.65 -5.01
N PHE A 258 34.02 8.35 -4.72
CA PHE A 258 35.24 7.71 -4.20
C PHE A 258 36.38 7.70 -5.23
N LYS A 259 36.06 7.75 -6.52
CA LYS A 259 37.06 7.91 -7.58
C LYS A 259 37.59 9.35 -7.60
N ALA A 260 36.72 10.35 -7.62
CA ALA A 260 37.11 11.77 -7.64
C ALA A 260 37.95 12.16 -6.42
N LEU A 261 37.58 11.71 -5.22
CA LEU A 261 38.34 11.97 -4.00
C LEU A 261 39.69 11.23 -3.96
N ARG A 262 39.77 10.04 -4.55
CA ARG A 262 41.04 9.29 -4.67
C ARG A 262 41.98 9.91 -5.68
N ASP A 263 41.42 10.41 -6.78
CA ASP A 263 42.14 11.06 -7.86
C ASP A 263 42.33 12.57 -7.58
N ARG A 264 42.10 13.03 -6.33
CA ARG A 264 42.30 14.42 -5.92
C ARG A 264 43.76 14.83 -6.17
N VAL A 265 43.95 16.05 -6.65
CA VAL A 265 45.27 16.59 -6.97
C VAL A 265 45.65 17.65 -5.96
N LEU A 266 46.95 17.81 -5.69
CA LEU A 266 47.43 18.94 -4.90
C LEU A 266 47.06 20.24 -5.60
N VAL A 267 46.67 21.26 -4.83
CA VAL A 267 46.27 22.57 -5.37
C VAL A 267 47.34 23.14 -6.31
N GLU A 268 48.61 22.97 -5.96
CA GLU A 268 49.77 23.46 -6.73
C GLU A 268 49.94 22.77 -8.08
N GLN A 269 49.43 21.54 -8.20
CA GLN A 269 49.51 20.72 -9.42
C GLN A 269 48.27 20.88 -10.29
N TYR A 270 47.25 21.59 -9.81
CA TYR A 270 46.01 21.80 -10.55
C TYR A 270 46.24 22.75 -11.72
N LYS A 271 45.99 22.26 -12.95
CA LYS A 271 45.98 23.08 -14.16
C LYS A 271 44.55 23.21 -14.69
N PRO A 272 44.02 24.44 -14.87
CA PRO A 272 42.69 24.61 -15.44
C PRO A 272 42.66 24.15 -16.91
N LYS A 273 41.62 23.42 -17.32
CA LYS A 273 41.45 22.92 -18.70
C LYS A 273 41.47 24.03 -19.76
N SER A 274 41.18 25.28 -19.39
CA SER A 274 41.29 26.43 -20.29
C SER A 274 42.70 26.67 -20.83
N GLU A 275 43.74 26.13 -20.17
CA GLU A 275 45.14 26.29 -20.57
C GLU A 275 45.70 25.09 -21.37
N GLU A 276 45.04 23.93 -21.33
CA GLU A 276 45.46 22.73 -22.09
C GLU A 276 45.22 22.88 -23.61
N LYS A 277 44.30 23.76 -24.03
CA LYS A 277 44.05 24.03 -25.47
C LYS A 277 44.96 25.10 -26.07
N SER A 278 45.93 25.61 -25.31
CA SER A 278 46.86 26.67 -25.77
C SER A 278 48.33 26.23 -25.76
N SER A 279 48.60 24.93 -25.67
CA SER A 279 49.95 24.34 -25.81
C SER A 279 50.03 23.39 -27.00
#